data_AF-A0A1M6RUJ6-F1
#
_entry.id   AF-A0A1M6RUJ6-F1
#
_cell.length_a   1.000
_cell.length_b   1.000
_cell.length_c   1.000
_cell.angle_alpha   90.00
_cell.angle_beta   90.00
_cell.angle_gamma   90.00
#
_symmetry.space_group_name_H-M   'P 1'
#
loop_
_entity.id
_entity.type
_entity.pdbx_description
1 polymer ?
#
loop_
_entity_poly.entity_id
_entity_poly.type
_entity_poly.pdbx_seq_one_letter_code
_entity_poly.pdbx_strand_id
1 'polypeptide(L)'
;MPSDNWLHTIPADFYDQLAHCLSLHGMACAELLSRPQDAPLLQLMALTGLNTLRVAELNTIASHDQLLQTLQAQPRALYDLLLLGRLTLDTTLAAPVLGYVQQQMAIDTAQMQALKSYCLELSGAFLALLEEQLPAAETLGMHRLHVEEAFSHYVAAHPAPAATIRFTEPQLQMMRLALLLVHSLPEAGEHPFLQAVAELPALRPAALEPIIERLSTLEPAQDFALTMPELVQLYQAMQVCGMVFVSEVLEKVGLGSIFPSVSPEEAAASPAAPEPSGRQAVGEIVSGFTRWVQYTFPQEPALQQARQQVLALADAL
;
A
#
# COMPACT_ATOMS: atom_id res chain seq x y z
N MET A 1 -9.93 26.08 -38.94
CA MET A 1 -8.64 26.38 -39.59
C MET A 1 -7.57 26.11 -38.56
N PRO A 2 -6.52 25.33 -38.88
CA PRO A 2 -5.52 24.99 -37.88
C PRO A 2 -4.89 26.30 -37.39
N SER A 3 -4.84 26.48 -36.08
CA SER A 3 -4.08 27.52 -35.43
C SER A 3 -2.64 27.40 -35.92
N ASP A 4 -2.23 28.32 -36.79
CA ASP A 4 -0.91 28.36 -37.42
C ASP A 4 0.18 28.34 -36.35
N ASN A 5 0.68 27.12 -36.14
CA ASN A 5 1.85 26.67 -35.42
C ASN A 5 2.18 27.38 -34.10
N TRP A 6 1.32 27.20 -33.08
CA TRP A 6 1.61 27.54 -31.68
C TRP A 6 2.96 26.97 -31.20
N LEU A 7 3.48 25.92 -31.84
CA LEU A 7 4.81 25.40 -31.55
C LEU A 7 5.93 26.44 -31.75
N HIS A 8 5.73 27.44 -32.61
CA HIS A 8 6.67 28.54 -32.80
C HIS A 8 6.64 29.58 -31.67
N THR A 9 5.66 29.53 -30.77
CA THR A 9 5.61 30.40 -29.58
C THR A 9 6.34 29.80 -28.39
N ILE A 10 6.77 28.52 -28.48
CA ILE A 10 7.56 27.86 -27.44
C ILE A 10 9.00 28.44 -27.48
N PRO A 11 9.51 28.97 -26.36
CA PRO A 11 10.88 29.49 -26.28
C PRO A 11 11.94 28.43 -26.62
N ALA A 12 13.03 28.82 -27.26
CA ALA A 12 14.10 27.90 -27.66
C ALA A 12 14.78 27.20 -26.46
N ASP A 13 14.81 27.85 -25.29
CA ASP A 13 15.34 27.33 -24.03
C ASP A 13 14.31 26.53 -23.20
N PHE A 14 13.07 26.41 -23.68
CA PHE A 14 12.00 25.72 -22.95
C PHE A 14 12.34 24.25 -22.65
N TYR A 15 13.02 23.57 -23.57
CA TYR A 15 13.43 22.18 -23.35
C TYR A 15 14.43 22.06 -22.21
N ASP A 16 15.40 22.98 -22.11
CA ASP A 16 16.42 22.94 -21.06
C ASP A 16 15.80 23.08 -19.66
N GLN A 17 14.72 23.88 -19.57
CA GLN A 17 13.93 24.02 -18.34
C GLN A 17 13.12 22.75 -18.03
N LEU A 18 12.59 22.10 -19.06
CA LEU A 18 11.68 20.96 -18.96
C LEU A 18 12.39 19.60 -18.90
N ALA A 19 13.64 19.48 -19.32
CA ALA A 19 14.33 18.20 -19.52
C ALA A 19 14.32 17.32 -18.26
N HIS A 20 14.68 17.90 -17.11
CA HIS A 20 14.64 17.19 -15.83
C HIS A 20 13.23 16.81 -15.40
N CYS A 21 12.26 17.67 -15.73
CA CYS A 21 10.85 17.40 -15.48
C CYS A 21 10.33 16.24 -16.34
N LEU A 22 10.58 16.24 -17.66
CA LEU A 22 10.21 15.15 -18.55
C LEU A 22 10.85 13.84 -18.13
N SER A 23 12.13 13.86 -17.76
CA SER A 23 12.84 12.68 -17.28
C SER A 23 12.20 12.11 -16.00
N LEU A 24 11.85 12.97 -15.03
CA LEU A 24 11.20 12.52 -13.80
C LEU A 24 9.80 11.94 -14.04
N HIS A 25 8.99 12.57 -14.89
CA HIS A 25 7.66 12.05 -15.26
C HIS A 25 7.78 10.74 -16.02
N GLY A 26 8.75 10.65 -16.94
CA GLY A 26 9.10 9.45 -17.67
C GLY A 26 9.50 8.28 -16.78
N MET A 27 10.34 8.52 -15.78
CA MET A 27 10.71 7.51 -14.78
C MET A 27 9.49 7.08 -13.96
N ALA A 28 8.65 8.01 -13.52
CA ALA A 28 7.43 7.71 -12.78
C ALA A 28 6.45 6.85 -13.59
N CYS A 29 6.20 7.18 -14.86
CA CYS A 29 5.38 6.36 -15.76
C CYS A 29 6.01 4.99 -16.02
N ALA A 30 7.32 4.92 -16.24
CA ALA A 30 8.00 3.65 -16.46
C ALA A 30 7.89 2.72 -15.23
N GLU A 31 8.03 3.28 -14.03
CA GLU A 31 7.87 2.55 -12.77
C GLU A 31 6.42 2.10 -12.54
N LEU A 32 5.42 2.92 -12.87
CA LEU A 32 4.02 2.50 -12.79
C LEU A 32 3.73 1.35 -13.77
N LEU A 33 4.18 1.46 -15.01
CA LEU A 33 3.87 0.53 -16.10
C LEU A 33 4.73 -0.74 -16.09
N SER A 34 5.77 -0.80 -15.25
CA SER A 34 6.57 -2.02 -15.02
C SER A 34 5.92 -2.99 -14.04
N ARG A 35 4.90 -2.55 -13.30
CA ARG A 35 4.18 -3.34 -12.30
C ARG A 35 3.34 -4.45 -12.95
N PRO A 36 2.92 -5.47 -12.16
CA PRO A 36 2.02 -6.52 -12.66
C PRO A 36 0.80 -5.92 -13.35
N GLN A 37 0.51 -6.39 -14.57
CA GLN A 37 -0.58 -5.88 -15.41
C GLN A 37 -1.92 -6.48 -15.00
N ASP A 38 -2.47 -5.97 -13.90
CA ASP A 38 -3.82 -6.28 -13.48
C ASP A 38 -4.86 -5.43 -14.24
N ALA A 39 -6.15 -5.74 -14.05
CA ALA A 39 -7.22 -5.09 -14.80
C ALA A 39 -7.23 -3.54 -14.66
N PRO A 40 -7.04 -2.96 -13.46
CA PRO A 40 -6.87 -1.52 -13.29
C PRO A 40 -5.71 -0.92 -14.10
N LEU A 41 -4.52 -1.55 -14.10
CA LEU A 41 -3.38 -1.03 -14.88
C LEU A 41 -3.62 -1.13 -16.39
N LEU A 42 -4.23 -2.23 -16.86
CA LEU A 42 -4.59 -2.41 -18.26
C LEU A 42 -5.60 -1.35 -18.73
N GLN A 43 -6.54 -0.94 -17.89
CA GLN A 43 -7.46 0.14 -18.19
C GLN A 43 -6.74 1.48 -18.37
N LEU A 44 -5.78 1.81 -17.48
CA LEU A 44 -4.95 3.00 -17.61
C LEU A 44 -4.14 3.02 -18.90
N MET A 45 -3.54 1.88 -19.27
CA MET A 45 -2.80 1.72 -20.52
C MET A 45 -3.72 1.90 -21.74
N ALA A 46 -4.96 1.37 -21.68
CA ALA A 46 -5.93 1.50 -22.76
C ALA A 46 -6.41 2.96 -22.95
N LEU A 47 -6.61 3.70 -21.86
CA LEU A 47 -7.03 5.11 -21.92
C LEU A 47 -5.91 6.01 -22.46
N THR A 48 -4.69 5.84 -21.96
CA THR A 48 -3.55 6.72 -22.29
C THR A 48 -2.77 6.29 -23.54
N GLY A 49 -2.91 5.04 -23.97
CA GLY A 49 -2.06 4.45 -25.00
C GLY A 49 -0.59 4.30 -24.58
N LEU A 50 -0.25 4.56 -23.32
CA LEU A 50 1.09 4.42 -22.79
C LEU A 50 1.37 2.97 -22.41
N ASN A 51 2.57 2.53 -22.76
CA ASN A 51 3.19 1.31 -22.29
C ASN A 51 4.69 1.58 -22.06
N THR A 52 5.42 0.60 -21.53
CA THR A 52 6.86 0.75 -21.24
C THR A 52 7.68 1.15 -22.46
N LEU A 53 7.37 0.59 -23.64
CA LEU A 53 8.05 0.94 -24.90
C LEU A 53 7.78 2.41 -25.29
N ARG A 54 6.52 2.84 -25.24
CA ARG A 54 6.10 4.19 -25.60
C ARG A 54 6.71 5.23 -24.68
N VAL A 55 6.78 4.95 -23.38
CA VAL A 55 7.46 5.81 -22.40
C VAL A 55 8.96 5.86 -22.69
N ALA A 56 9.60 4.73 -23.01
CA ALA A 56 11.01 4.71 -23.38
C ALA A 56 11.29 5.56 -24.64
N GLU A 57 10.44 5.48 -25.65
CA GLU A 57 10.52 6.34 -26.86
C GLU A 57 10.40 7.83 -26.50
N LEU A 58 9.41 8.22 -25.68
CA LEU A 58 9.23 9.61 -25.26
C LEU A 58 10.40 10.11 -24.40
N ASN A 59 11.04 9.23 -23.62
CA ASN A 59 12.23 9.56 -22.83
C ASN A 59 13.49 9.78 -23.68
N THR A 60 13.46 9.46 -24.98
CA THR A 60 14.58 9.76 -25.89
C THR A 60 14.63 11.22 -26.35
N ILE A 61 13.61 12.03 -26.02
CA ILE A 61 13.58 13.46 -26.35
C ILE A 61 14.72 14.15 -25.58
N ALA A 62 15.78 14.48 -26.32
CA ALA A 62 17.04 15.02 -25.83
C ALA A 62 17.28 16.48 -26.28
N SER A 63 16.37 17.06 -27.06
CA SER A 63 16.51 18.42 -27.58
C SER A 63 15.17 19.12 -27.83
N HIS A 64 15.22 20.45 -27.94
CA HIS A 64 14.08 21.29 -28.30
C HIS A 64 13.45 20.88 -29.65
N ASP A 65 14.27 20.63 -30.68
CA ASP A 65 13.76 20.22 -32.00
C ASP A 65 13.01 18.88 -31.93
N GLN A 66 13.51 17.92 -31.15
CA GLN A 66 12.84 16.64 -30.94
C GLN A 66 11.53 16.80 -30.17
N LEU A 67 11.48 17.72 -29.19
CA LEU A 67 10.26 18.06 -28.47
C LEU A 67 9.21 18.64 -29.44
N LEU A 68 9.59 19.60 -30.29
CA LEU A 68 8.68 20.19 -31.27
C LEU A 68 8.17 19.15 -32.27
N GLN A 69 9.05 18.30 -32.79
CA GLN A 69 8.67 17.21 -33.70
C GLN A 69 7.68 16.24 -33.03
N THR A 70 7.92 15.91 -31.76
CA THR A 70 7.02 15.03 -30.99
C THR A 70 5.66 15.68 -30.77
N LEU A 71 5.63 16.97 -30.42
CA LEU A 71 4.39 17.73 -30.26
C LEU A 71 3.62 17.88 -31.58
N GLN A 72 4.32 17.99 -32.70
CA GLN A 72 3.67 18.05 -34.01
C GLN A 72 3.07 16.70 -34.42
N ALA A 73 3.80 15.61 -34.18
CA ALA A 73 3.38 14.29 -34.61
C ALA A 73 2.36 13.65 -33.66
N GLN A 74 2.57 13.76 -32.35
CA GLN A 74 1.85 13.01 -31.32
C GLN A 74 1.70 13.81 -30.01
N PRO A 75 1.05 14.99 -30.04
CA PRO A 75 0.96 15.86 -28.86
C PRO A 75 0.22 15.19 -27.69
N ARG A 76 -0.73 14.30 -28.00
CA ARG A 76 -1.48 13.54 -26.99
C ARG A 76 -0.60 12.59 -26.18
N ALA A 77 0.40 11.96 -26.80
CA ALA A 77 1.28 11.04 -26.10
C ALA A 77 2.12 11.77 -25.03
N LEU A 78 2.56 13.00 -25.32
CA LEU A 78 3.29 13.82 -24.36
C LEU A 78 2.35 14.34 -23.25
N TYR A 79 1.14 14.74 -23.61
CA TYR A 79 0.10 15.11 -22.64
C TYR A 79 -0.17 13.97 -21.66
N ASP A 80 -0.40 12.75 -22.15
CA ASP A 80 -0.70 11.58 -21.33
C ASP A 80 0.49 11.17 -20.45
N LEU A 81 1.73 11.32 -20.95
CA LEU A 81 2.95 11.11 -20.16
C LEU A 81 3.03 12.07 -18.97
N LEU A 82 2.79 13.36 -19.22
CA LEU A 82 2.83 14.38 -18.18
C LEU A 82 1.70 14.19 -17.17
N LEU A 83 0.48 13.89 -17.64
CA LEU A 83 -0.67 13.64 -16.77
C LEU A 83 -0.43 12.43 -15.87
N LEU A 84 -0.10 11.27 -16.44
CA LEU A 84 0.11 10.05 -15.67
C LEU A 84 1.35 10.15 -14.78
N GLY A 85 2.42 10.79 -15.25
CA GLY A 85 3.64 11.02 -14.48
C GLY A 85 3.37 11.90 -13.26
N ARG A 86 2.58 12.97 -13.42
CA ARG A 86 2.15 13.84 -12.33
C ARG A 86 1.36 13.08 -11.28
N LEU A 87 0.31 12.37 -11.73
CA LEU A 87 -0.53 11.56 -10.84
C LEU A 87 0.29 10.55 -10.05
N THR A 88 1.26 9.90 -10.71
CA THR A 88 2.16 8.94 -10.06
C THR A 88 3.07 9.63 -9.03
N LEU A 89 3.68 10.75 -9.39
CA LEU A 89 4.57 11.53 -8.52
C LEU A 89 3.84 12.02 -7.26
N ASP A 90 2.55 12.34 -7.33
CA ASP A 90 1.75 12.78 -6.19
C ASP A 90 1.39 11.67 -5.20
N THR A 91 1.72 10.41 -5.50
CA THR A 91 1.44 9.26 -4.63
C THR A 91 2.71 8.56 -4.14
N THR A 92 2.54 7.62 -3.22
CA THR A 92 3.61 6.71 -2.76
C THR A 92 4.12 5.78 -3.85
N LEU A 93 3.41 5.65 -4.98
CA LEU A 93 3.82 4.81 -6.11
C LEU A 93 5.16 5.27 -6.70
N ALA A 94 5.46 6.56 -6.61
CA ALA A 94 6.73 7.14 -7.07
C ALA A 94 7.90 6.98 -6.09
N ALA A 95 7.70 6.40 -4.90
CA ALA A 95 8.76 6.29 -3.90
C ALA A 95 10.06 5.63 -4.42
N PRO A 96 10.03 4.56 -5.23
CA PRO A 96 11.25 3.99 -5.82
C PRO A 96 12.00 4.98 -6.72
N VAL A 97 11.26 5.73 -7.54
CA VAL A 97 11.82 6.74 -8.45
C VAL A 97 12.42 7.89 -7.67
N LEU A 98 11.70 8.44 -6.69
CA LEU A 98 12.19 9.53 -5.86
C LEU A 98 13.43 9.10 -5.05
N GLY A 99 13.43 7.87 -4.52
CA GLY A 99 14.60 7.31 -3.84
C GLY A 99 15.80 7.15 -4.77
N TYR A 100 15.59 6.68 -6.00
CA TYR A 100 16.65 6.58 -7.01
C TYR A 100 17.24 7.96 -7.35
N VAL A 101 16.40 8.96 -7.65
CA VAL A 101 16.85 10.33 -7.97
C VAL A 101 17.58 10.94 -6.79
N GLN A 102 17.06 10.76 -5.57
CA GLN A 102 17.70 11.24 -4.35
C GLN A 102 19.12 10.68 -4.19
N GLN A 103 19.30 9.38 -4.41
CA GLN A 103 20.61 8.71 -4.35
C GLN A 103 21.55 9.18 -5.47
N GLN A 104 21.03 9.27 -6.70
CA GLN A 104 21.81 9.67 -7.87
C GLN A 104 22.32 11.11 -7.76
N MET A 105 21.49 12.02 -7.25
CA MET A 105 21.83 13.43 -7.08
C MET A 105 22.53 13.74 -5.75
N ALA A 106 22.61 12.75 -4.84
CA ALA A 106 23.16 12.92 -3.49
C ALA A 106 22.50 14.08 -2.72
N ILE A 107 21.18 14.18 -2.78
CA ILE A 107 20.38 15.23 -2.12
C ILE A 107 19.61 14.70 -0.91
N ASP A 108 19.26 15.58 0.02
CA ASP A 108 18.41 15.21 1.17
C ASP A 108 16.91 15.18 0.81
N THR A 109 16.09 14.76 1.77
CA THR A 109 14.63 14.63 1.56
C THR A 109 13.95 15.97 1.30
N ALA A 110 14.42 17.06 1.92
CA ALA A 110 13.84 18.39 1.71
C ALA A 110 14.16 18.93 0.32
N GLN A 111 15.39 18.72 -0.15
CA GLN A 111 15.83 19.05 -1.50
C GLN A 111 15.08 18.23 -2.55
N MET A 112 14.87 16.93 -2.31
CA MET A 112 14.08 16.08 -3.20
C MET A 112 12.62 16.56 -3.27
N GLN A 113 12.04 16.97 -2.13
CA GLN A 113 10.69 17.52 -2.12
C GLN A 113 10.61 18.85 -2.89
N ALA A 114 11.60 19.73 -2.75
CA ALA A 114 11.66 20.98 -3.51
C ALA A 114 11.78 20.73 -5.03
N LEU A 115 12.64 19.78 -5.43
CA LEU A 115 12.79 19.38 -6.83
C LEU A 115 11.48 18.79 -7.38
N LYS A 116 10.82 17.92 -6.61
CA LYS A 116 9.50 17.37 -6.97
C LYS A 116 8.49 18.49 -7.18
N SER A 117 8.35 19.42 -6.24
CA SER A 117 7.43 20.55 -6.34
C SER A 117 7.72 21.41 -7.57
N TYR A 118 8.99 21.73 -7.83
CA TYR A 118 9.39 22.47 -9.03
C TYR A 118 8.98 21.75 -10.32
N CYS A 119 9.26 20.46 -10.44
CA CYS A 119 8.88 19.66 -11.60
C CYS A 119 7.36 19.59 -11.77
N LEU A 120 6.59 19.49 -10.68
CA LEU A 120 5.14 19.45 -10.72
C LEU A 120 4.53 20.80 -11.13
N GLU A 121 5.08 21.92 -10.66
CA GLU A 121 4.61 23.25 -11.07
C GLU A 121 4.88 23.47 -12.56
N LEU A 122 6.10 23.15 -13.02
CA LEU A 122 6.49 23.30 -14.42
C LEU A 122 5.67 22.39 -15.35
N SER A 123 5.49 21.11 -15.00
CA SER A 123 4.65 20.20 -15.79
C SER A 123 3.18 20.60 -15.78
N GLY A 124 2.69 21.14 -14.67
CA GLY A 124 1.33 21.66 -14.56
C GLY A 124 1.07 22.83 -15.52
N ALA A 125 2.00 23.79 -15.57
CA ALA A 125 1.92 24.91 -16.52
C ALA A 125 1.98 24.41 -17.98
N PHE A 126 2.84 23.43 -18.27
CA PHE A 126 2.95 22.89 -19.61
C PHE A 126 1.72 22.06 -20.02
N LEU A 127 1.14 21.28 -19.11
CA LEU A 127 -0.13 20.58 -19.33
C LEU A 127 -1.25 21.56 -19.66
N ALA A 128 -1.39 22.65 -18.90
CA ALA A 128 -2.39 23.68 -19.18
C ALA A 128 -2.21 24.30 -20.58
N LEU A 129 -0.97 24.58 -20.98
CA LEU A 129 -0.67 25.04 -22.33
C LEU A 129 -1.09 24.02 -23.39
N LEU A 130 -0.83 22.73 -23.18
CA LEU A 130 -1.27 21.68 -24.10
C LEU A 130 -2.80 21.58 -24.17
N GLU A 131 -3.49 21.77 -23.04
CA GLU A 131 -4.95 21.75 -22.98
C GLU A 131 -5.59 22.88 -23.78
N GLU A 132 -4.98 24.07 -23.76
CA GLU A 132 -5.45 25.22 -24.53
C GLU A 132 -5.20 25.08 -26.04
N GLN A 133 -4.10 24.45 -26.43
CA GLN A 133 -3.65 24.39 -27.83
C GLN A 133 -4.12 23.15 -28.59
N LEU A 134 -4.53 22.08 -27.90
CA LEU A 134 -5.04 20.87 -28.52
C LEU A 134 -6.47 21.10 -29.07
N PRO A 135 -6.76 20.70 -30.33
CA PRO A 135 -7.95 21.13 -31.08
C PRO A 135 -9.30 20.59 -30.57
N ALA A 136 -9.36 19.96 -29.39
CA ALA A 136 -10.56 19.37 -28.83
C ALA A 136 -10.57 19.42 -27.28
N ALA A 137 -10.38 20.61 -26.71
CA ALA A 137 -10.28 20.84 -25.26
C ALA A 137 -11.39 20.17 -24.42
N GLU A 138 -12.66 20.20 -24.86
CA GLU A 138 -13.76 19.52 -24.12
C GLU A 138 -13.59 17.98 -24.10
N THR A 139 -13.16 17.38 -25.21
CA THR A 139 -12.87 15.94 -25.27
C THR A 139 -11.60 15.58 -24.49
N LEU A 140 -10.66 16.51 -24.39
CA LEU A 140 -9.45 16.37 -23.60
C LEU A 140 -9.76 16.45 -22.09
N GLY A 141 -10.67 17.32 -21.68
CA GLY A 141 -11.16 17.40 -20.30
C GLY A 141 -11.86 16.12 -19.85
N MET A 142 -12.76 15.57 -20.67
CA MET A 142 -13.38 14.27 -20.38
C MET A 142 -12.38 13.12 -20.33
N HIS A 143 -11.40 13.13 -21.24
CA HIS A 143 -10.32 12.15 -21.20
C HIS A 143 -9.50 12.24 -19.91
N ARG A 144 -9.11 13.45 -19.52
CA ARG A 144 -8.38 13.69 -18.28
C ARG A 144 -9.12 13.11 -17.09
N LEU A 145 -10.42 13.39 -16.99
CA LEU A 145 -11.28 12.87 -15.93
C LEU A 145 -11.25 11.33 -15.89
N HIS A 146 -11.43 10.66 -17.03
CA HIS A 146 -11.39 9.20 -17.08
C HIS A 146 -10.02 8.62 -16.67
N VAL A 147 -8.92 9.28 -17.03
CA VAL A 147 -7.57 8.88 -16.61
C VAL A 147 -7.39 9.05 -15.10
N GLU A 148 -7.81 10.20 -14.54
CA GLU A 148 -7.74 10.48 -13.11
C GLU A 148 -8.60 9.49 -12.30
N GLU A 149 -9.81 9.19 -12.75
CA GLU A 149 -10.70 8.18 -12.15
C GLU A 149 -10.09 6.78 -12.18
N ALA A 150 -9.60 6.34 -13.34
CA ALA A 150 -8.93 5.04 -13.47
C ALA A 150 -7.68 4.96 -12.59
N PHE A 151 -6.92 6.06 -12.49
CA PHE A 151 -5.73 6.13 -11.63
C PHE A 151 -6.10 6.06 -10.15
N SER A 152 -7.15 6.76 -9.73
CA SER A 152 -7.67 6.70 -8.36
C SER A 152 -8.08 5.27 -7.99
N HIS A 153 -8.77 4.55 -8.89
CA HIS A 153 -9.10 3.14 -8.69
C HIS A 153 -7.85 2.26 -8.59
N TYR A 154 -6.83 2.50 -9.43
CA TYR A 154 -5.56 1.78 -9.36
C TYR A 154 -4.86 1.98 -8.01
N VAL A 155 -4.76 3.22 -7.53
CA VAL A 155 -4.16 3.55 -6.23
C VAL A 155 -4.92 2.90 -5.08
N ALA A 156 -6.26 2.92 -5.13
CA ALA A 156 -7.11 2.28 -4.12
C ALA A 156 -6.92 0.76 -4.08
N ALA A 157 -6.68 0.13 -5.24
CA ALA A 157 -6.38 -1.31 -5.34
C ALA A 157 -4.94 -1.66 -4.91
N HIS A 158 -4.02 -0.69 -4.89
CA HIS A 158 -2.61 -0.88 -4.55
C HIS A 158 -2.15 0.07 -3.43
N PRO A 159 -2.74 -0.04 -2.23
CA PRO A 159 -2.33 0.78 -1.09
C PRO A 159 -0.84 0.61 -0.78
N ALA A 160 -0.22 1.71 -0.33
CA ALA A 160 1.18 1.70 0.09
C ALA A 160 1.40 0.72 1.26
N PRO A 161 2.52 -0.01 1.29
CA PRO A 161 2.86 -0.79 2.47
C PRO A 161 3.15 0.15 3.64
N ALA A 162 2.47 -0.08 4.76
CA ALA A 162 2.74 0.55 6.04
C ALA A 162 3.99 -0.05 6.72
N ALA A 163 4.23 -1.35 6.53
CA ALA A 163 5.39 -2.05 7.07
C ALA A 163 5.78 -3.23 6.17
N THR A 164 7.05 -3.62 6.20
CA THR A 164 7.49 -4.91 5.68
C THR A 164 8.03 -5.73 6.84
N ILE A 165 7.46 -6.90 7.08
CA ILE A 165 7.83 -7.79 8.19
C ILE A 165 8.33 -9.12 7.62
N ARG A 166 9.34 -9.70 8.28
CA ARG A 166 9.73 -11.10 8.08
C ARG A 166 9.33 -11.89 9.30
N PHE A 167 8.34 -12.78 9.15
CA PHE A 167 7.92 -13.65 10.23
C PHE A 167 8.82 -14.87 10.32
N THR A 168 9.23 -15.25 11.53
CA THR A 168 9.73 -16.61 11.76
C THR A 168 8.59 -17.63 11.63
N GLU A 169 8.89 -18.91 11.41
CA GLU A 169 7.87 -19.96 11.32
C GLU A 169 6.88 -19.93 12.52
N PRO A 170 7.33 -19.87 13.80
CA PRO A 170 6.41 -19.79 14.93
C PRO A 170 5.53 -18.53 14.92
N GLN A 171 6.08 -17.39 14.51
CA GLN A 171 5.32 -16.14 14.42
C GLN A 171 4.26 -16.23 13.31
N LEU A 172 4.61 -16.80 12.16
CA LEU A 172 3.70 -16.96 11.03
C LEU A 172 2.53 -17.89 11.38
N GLN A 173 2.82 -19.03 11.99
CA GLN A 173 1.78 -19.96 12.46
C GLN A 173 0.88 -19.30 13.51
N MET A 174 1.46 -18.49 14.39
CA MET A 174 0.70 -17.74 15.38
C MET A 174 -0.23 -16.69 14.74
N MET A 175 0.25 -15.94 13.73
CA MET A 175 -0.59 -14.99 12.99
C MET A 175 -1.77 -15.70 12.32
N ARG A 176 -1.49 -16.83 11.63
CA ARG A 176 -2.53 -17.65 10.99
C ARG A 176 -3.55 -18.15 11.99
N LEU A 177 -3.09 -18.68 13.13
CA LEU A 177 -3.96 -19.14 14.20
C LEU A 177 -4.84 -18.01 14.76
N ALA A 178 -4.24 -16.85 15.06
CA ALA A 178 -4.96 -15.71 15.60
C ALA A 178 -6.07 -15.24 14.66
N LEU A 179 -5.79 -15.15 13.36
CA LEU A 179 -6.80 -14.75 12.36
C LEU A 179 -7.91 -15.80 12.22
N LEU A 180 -7.57 -17.08 12.12
CA LEU A 180 -8.56 -18.17 12.00
C LEU A 180 -9.44 -18.30 13.25
N LEU A 181 -8.85 -18.11 14.42
CA LEU A 181 -9.58 -18.07 15.69
C LEU A 181 -10.58 -16.91 15.63
N VAL A 182 -10.11 -15.68 15.40
CA VAL A 182 -10.98 -14.49 15.41
C VAL A 182 -12.06 -14.53 14.33
N HIS A 183 -11.75 -15.12 13.17
CA HIS A 183 -12.73 -15.37 12.11
C HIS A 183 -13.86 -16.32 12.56
N SER A 184 -13.57 -17.32 13.40
CA SER A 184 -14.54 -18.33 13.84
C SER A 184 -15.22 -18.02 15.18
N LEU A 185 -14.65 -17.14 16.01
CA LEU A 185 -15.18 -16.77 17.33
C LEU A 185 -16.64 -16.25 17.32
N PRO A 186 -17.09 -15.39 16.39
CA PRO A 186 -18.45 -14.86 16.41
C PRO A 186 -19.55 -15.91 16.33
N GLU A 187 -19.27 -17.06 15.72
CA GLU A 187 -20.23 -18.17 15.57
C GLU A 187 -20.20 -19.14 16.75
N ALA A 188 -19.22 -19.00 17.66
CA ALA A 188 -18.92 -19.98 18.69
C ALA A 188 -19.82 -19.87 19.94
N GLY A 189 -20.58 -18.78 20.11
CA GLY A 189 -21.55 -18.64 21.21
C GLY A 189 -22.02 -17.22 21.51
N GLU A 190 -22.86 -17.07 22.53
CA GLU A 190 -23.51 -15.79 22.90
C GLU A 190 -22.75 -14.98 23.97
N HIS A 191 -21.48 -15.30 24.25
CA HIS A 191 -20.71 -14.59 25.29
C HIS A 191 -20.54 -13.09 24.95
N PRO A 192 -20.67 -12.15 25.92
CA PRO A 192 -20.56 -10.71 25.66
C PRO A 192 -19.27 -10.31 24.93
N PHE A 193 -18.14 -10.90 25.32
CA PHE A 193 -16.88 -10.78 24.59
C PHE A 193 -16.97 -11.14 23.10
N LEU A 194 -17.61 -12.26 22.74
CA LEU A 194 -17.71 -12.71 21.34
C LEU A 194 -18.58 -11.75 20.50
N GLN A 195 -19.67 -11.26 21.09
CA GLN A 195 -20.51 -10.24 20.47
C GLN A 195 -19.72 -8.94 20.24
N ALA A 196 -18.95 -8.50 21.24
CA ALA A 196 -18.12 -7.30 21.13
C ALA A 196 -17.02 -7.45 20.06
N VAL A 197 -16.42 -8.65 19.93
CA VAL A 197 -15.47 -8.97 18.84
C VAL A 197 -16.14 -8.90 17.47
N ALA A 198 -17.37 -9.42 17.33
CA ALA A 198 -18.13 -9.40 16.07
C ALA A 198 -18.50 -7.97 15.61
N GLU A 199 -18.64 -7.03 16.54
CA GLU A 199 -18.90 -5.62 16.25
C GLU A 199 -17.67 -4.87 15.70
N LEU A 200 -16.45 -5.40 15.86
CA LEU A 200 -15.25 -4.74 15.36
C LEU A 200 -15.16 -4.86 13.83
N PRO A 201 -15.21 -3.73 13.07
CA PRO A 201 -15.27 -3.78 11.61
C PRO A 201 -14.09 -4.51 10.97
N ALA A 202 -12.89 -4.33 11.52
CA ALA A 202 -11.66 -4.93 11.01
C ALA A 202 -11.58 -6.45 11.25
N LEU A 203 -12.32 -6.98 12.23
CA LEU A 203 -12.32 -8.40 12.59
C LEU A 203 -13.52 -9.17 12.01
N ARG A 204 -14.35 -8.52 11.20
CA ARG A 204 -15.45 -9.20 10.50
C ARG A 204 -14.90 -10.22 9.51
N PRO A 205 -15.55 -11.39 9.34
CA PRO A 205 -15.08 -12.45 8.43
C PRO A 205 -14.67 -11.95 7.03
N ALA A 206 -15.56 -11.21 6.36
CA ALA A 206 -15.31 -10.67 5.03
C ALA A 206 -14.10 -9.70 4.95
N ALA A 207 -13.74 -9.05 6.06
CA ALA A 207 -12.56 -8.19 6.12
C ALA A 207 -11.27 -9.00 6.34
N LEU A 208 -11.36 -10.15 7.04
CA LEU A 208 -10.21 -11.00 7.37
C LEU A 208 -9.85 -11.99 6.26
N GLU A 209 -10.79 -12.41 5.42
CA GLU A 209 -10.56 -13.37 4.32
C GLU A 209 -9.35 -13.02 3.43
N PRO A 210 -9.17 -11.76 2.95
CA PRO A 210 -8.04 -11.43 2.09
C PRO A 210 -6.68 -11.61 2.78
N ILE A 211 -6.56 -11.20 4.06
CA ILE A 211 -5.29 -11.32 4.78
C ILE A 211 -5.01 -12.77 5.19
N ILE A 212 -6.04 -13.57 5.48
CA ILE A 212 -5.93 -15.00 5.72
C ILE A 212 -5.37 -15.70 4.47
N GLU A 213 -5.92 -15.42 3.29
CA GLU A 213 -5.45 -15.99 2.02
C GLU A 213 -3.99 -15.62 1.78
N ARG A 214 -3.64 -14.33 1.88
CA ARG A 214 -2.26 -13.85 1.70
C ARG A 214 -1.27 -14.49 2.66
N LEU A 215 -1.64 -14.66 3.94
CA LEU A 215 -0.76 -15.31 4.92
C LEU A 215 -0.69 -16.82 4.72
N SER A 216 -1.70 -17.46 4.13
CA SER A 216 -1.69 -18.91 3.87
C SER A 216 -0.64 -19.30 2.82
N THR A 217 -0.39 -18.42 1.86
CA THR A 217 0.60 -18.62 0.79
C THR A 217 2.00 -18.13 1.15
N LEU A 218 2.16 -17.44 2.28
CA LEU A 218 3.44 -16.86 2.72
C LEU A 218 4.39 -17.95 3.24
N GLU A 219 5.65 -17.92 2.82
CA GLU A 219 6.70 -18.76 3.40
C GLU A 219 7.40 -18.07 4.58
N PRO A 220 7.95 -18.82 5.55
CA PRO A 220 8.74 -18.26 6.64
C PRO A 220 9.93 -17.44 6.14
N ALA A 221 10.27 -16.37 6.87
CA ALA A 221 11.34 -15.44 6.56
C ALA A 221 11.22 -14.69 5.23
N GLN A 222 10.13 -14.86 4.49
CA GLN A 222 9.79 -14.06 3.32
C GLN A 222 9.37 -12.64 3.74
N ASP A 223 9.72 -11.64 2.93
CA ASP A 223 9.25 -10.27 3.11
C ASP A 223 7.73 -10.21 2.89
N PHE A 224 7.00 -9.78 3.92
CA PHE A 224 5.57 -9.56 3.88
C PHE A 224 5.24 -8.09 4.04
N ALA A 225 4.83 -7.47 2.94
CA ALA A 225 4.40 -6.08 2.89
C ALA A 225 2.96 -5.97 3.41
N LEU A 226 2.77 -5.28 4.53
CA LEU A 226 1.48 -5.02 5.17
C LEU A 226 0.99 -3.63 4.84
N THR A 227 -0.26 -3.52 4.44
CA THR A 227 -0.97 -2.24 4.39
C THR A 227 -1.39 -1.80 5.80
N MET A 228 -1.76 -0.52 5.98
CA MET A 228 -2.21 -0.05 7.30
C MET A 228 -3.46 -0.78 7.81
N PRO A 229 -4.50 -1.03 6.98
CA PRO A 229 -5.65 -1.84 7.41
C PRO A 229 -5.27 -3.24 7.86
N GLU A 230 -4.38 -3.92 7.12
CA GLU A 230 -3.92 -5.27 7.46
C GLU A 230 -3.10 -5.27 8.77
N LEU A 231 -2.28 -4.25 8.99
CA LEU A 231 -1.55 -4.09 10.24
C LEU A 231 -2.51 -3.92 11.43
N VAL A 232 -3.59 -3.14 11.26
CA VAL A 232 -4.65 -2.99 12.27
C VAL A 232 -5.34 -4.33 12.53
N GLN A 233 -5.68 -5.08 11.48
CA GLN A 233 -6.30 -6.41 11.59
C GLN A 233 -5.42 -7.38 12.37
N LEU A 234 -4.13 -7.49 12.03
CA LEU A 234 -3.19 -8.36 12.75
C LEU A 234 -3.03 -7.91 14.19
N TYR A 235 -2.92 -6.61 14.44
CA TYR A 235 -2.81 -6.06 15.79
C TYR A 235 -4.02 -6.46 16.65
N GLN A 236 -5.23 -6.24 16.16
CA GLN A 236 -6.45 -6.56 16.91
C GLN A 236 -6.65 -8.07 17.03
N ALA A 237 -6.40 -8.84 15.98
CA ALA A 237 -6.56 -10.29 16.01
C ALA A 237 -5.59 -10.94 17.02
N MET A 238 -4.34 -10.48 17.07
CA MET A 238 -3.36 -10.97 18.04
C MET A 238 -3.75 -10.63 19.48
N GLN A 239 -4.32 -9.44 19.72
CA GLN A 239 -4.81 -9.04 21.03
C GLN A 239 -6.01 -9.88 21.47
N VAL A 240 -7.01 -10.07 20.60
CA VAL A 240 -8.17 -10.94 20.87
C VAL A 240 -7.73 -12.38 21.11
N CYS A 241 -6.81 -12.89 20.30
CA CYS A 241 -6.20 -14.20 20.50
C CYS A 241 -5.58 -14.30 21.91
N GLY A 242 -4.75 -13.33 22.31
CA GLY A 242 -4.20 -13.26 23.66
C GLY A 242 -5.27 -13.27 24.76
N MET A 243 -6.34 -12.50 24.60
CA MET A 243 -7.47 -12.44 25.54
C MET A 243 -8.20 -13.79 25.66
N VAL A 244 -8.43 -14.47 24.55
CA VAL A 244 -9.05 -15.81 24.53
C VAL A 244 -8.19 -16.85 25.23
N PHE A 245 -6.86 -16.81 25.01
CA PHE A 245 -5.93 -17.76 25.65
C PHE A 245 -5.73 -17.54 27.16
N VAL A 246 -5.95 -16.31 27.65
CA VAL A 246 -5.78 -15.96 29.07
C VAL A 246 -7.11 -16.02 29.85
N SER A 247 -8.26 -16.08 29.17
CA SER A 247 -9.59 -16.11 29.81
C SER A 247 -10.22 -17.51 29.86
N GLU A 248 -11.22 -17.67 30.72
CA GLU A 248 -12.08 -18.87 30.80
C GLU A 248 -12.98 -19.04 29.55
N VAL A 249 -12.93 -18.11 28.58
CA VAL A 249 -13.76 -18.15 27.37
C VAL A 249 -13.48 -19.42 26.56
N LEU A 250 -12.23 -19.89 26.51
CA LEU A 250 -11.88 -21.17 25.87
C LEU A 250 -12.64 -22.37 26.48
N GLU A 251 -12.80 -22.38 27.80
CA GLU A 251 -13.49 -23.47 28.51
C GLU A 251 -15.01 -23.34 28.36
N LYS A 252 -15.55 -22.11 28.42
CA LYS A 252 -16.99 -21.84 28.28
C LYS A 252 -17.51 -22.05 26.86
N VAL A 253 -16.67 -21.85 25.85
CA VAL A 253 -17.01 -22.02 24.42
C VAL A 253 -16.75 -23.46 23.95
N GLY A 254 -16.27 -24.35 24.83
CA GLY A 254 -16.03 -25.76 24.51
C GLY A 254 -14.83 -26.02 23.60
N LEU A 255 -13.99 -25.01 23.37
CA LEU A 255 -12.76 -25.08 22.56
C LEU A 255 -11.56 -25.61 23.36
N GLY A 256 -11.71 -25.78 24.68
CA GLY A 256 -10.65 -26.28 25.57
C GLY A 256 -10.11 -27.68 25.23
N SER A 257 -10.89 -28.51 24.52
CA SER A 257 -10.47 -29.85 24.08
C SER A 257 -9.63 -29.87 22.79
N ILE A 258 -9.53 -28.74 22.08
CA ILE A 258 -8.81 -28.62 20.80
C ILE A 258 -7.35 -28.23 21.02
N PHE A 259 -7.02 -27.64 22.16
CA PHE A 259 -5.66 -27.26 22.51
C PHE A 259 -5.01 -28.31 23.41
N PRO A 260 -3.73 -28.68 23.18
CA PRO A 260 -3.05 -29.67 24.01
C PRO A 260 -2.94 -29.16 25.45
N SER A 261 -3.76 -29.73 26.33
CA SER A 261 -3.63 -29.57 27.78
C SER A 261 -2.49 -30.47 28.25
N VAL A 262 -1.39 -29.89 28.72
CA VAL A 262 -0.37 -30.66 29.43
C VAL A 262 -1.00 -31.14 30.74
N SER A 263 -1.11 -32.45 30.89
CA SER A 263 -1.71 -33.02 32.10
C SER A 263 -0.79 -32.78 33.29
N PRO A 264 -1.32 -32.50 34.50
CA PRO A 264 -0.49 -32.29 35.69
C PRO A 264 0.40 -33.51 36.03
N GLU A 265 0.08 -34.71 35.52
CA GLU A 265 0.94 -35.89 35.61
C GLU A 265 2.19 -35.84 34.72
N GLU A 266 2.16 -35.16 33.57
CA GLU A 266 3.32 -35.02 32.68
C GLU A 266 4.31 -33.96 33.17
N ALA A 267 3.82 -32.92 33.84
CA ALA A 267 4.64 -31.87 34.45
C ALA A 267 5.49 -32.36 35.64
N ALA A 268 5.06 -33.44 36.30
CA ALA A 268 5.75 -34.02 37.46
C ALA A 268 6.87 -35.01 37.07
N ALA A 269 6.98 -35.42 35.80
CA ALA A 269 7.84 -36.52 35.37
C ALA A 269 9.17 -36.10 34.70
N SER A 270 9.43 -34.81 34.46
CA SER A 270 10.65 -34.33 33.79
C SER A 270 11.48 -33.37 34.66
N PRO A 271 12.75 -33.67 34.97
CA PRO A 271 13.64 -32.78 35.74
C PRO A 271 14.43 -31.78 34.87
N ALA A 272 13.98 -31.47 33.66
CA ALA A 272 14.55 -30.42 32.83
C ALA A 272 13.80 -29.10 33.04
N ALA A 273 14.49 -27.96 32.87
CA ALA A 273 13.93 -26.61 33.02
C ALA A 273 12.54 -26.51 32.38
N PRO A 274 11.56 -25.83 33.02
CA PRO A 274 10.18 -25.84 32.56
C PRO A 274 10.14 -25.28 31.13
N GLU A 275 9.87 -26.14 30.16
CA GLU A 275 9.51 -25.68 28.83
C GLU A 275 8.32 -24.73 28.99
N PRO A 276 8.35 -23.53 28.39
CA PRO A 276 7.27 -22.59 28.54
C PRO A 276 5.99 -23.27 28.08
N SER A 277 4.99 -23.33 28.96
CA SER A 277 3.67 -23.85 28.61
C SER A 277 3.21 -23.14 27.32
N GLY A 278 2.51 -23.84 26.42
CA GLY A 278 2.08 -23.25 25.14
C GLY A 278 1.39 -21.88 25.26
N ARG A 279 0.71 -21.64 26.39
CA ARG A 279 0.11 -20.34 26.76
C ARG A 279 1.15 -19.23 27.00
N GLN A 280 2.29 -19.52 27.60
CA GLN A 280 3.39 -18.56 27.81
C GLN A 280 4.05 -18.18 26.49
N ALA A 281 4.32 -19.14 25.61
CA ALA A 281 4.89 -18.87 24.29
C ALA A 281 3.96 -18.00 23.42
N VAL A 282 2.65 -18.28 23.46
CA VAL A 282 1.60 -17.46 22.84
C VAL A 282 1.64 -16.02 23.39
N GLY A 283 1.69 -15.86 24.71
CA GLY A 283 1.75 -14.55 25.36
C GLY A 283 3.00 -13.74 24.99
N GLU A 284 4.16 -14.38 24.88
CA GLU A 284 5.40 -13.72 24.45
C GLU A 284 5.33 -13.23 23.01
N ILE A 285 4.78 -14.04 22.09
CA ILE A 285 4.64 -13.64 20.68
C ILE A 285 3.64 -12.49 20.53
N VAL A 286 2.47 -12.57 21.20
CA VAL A 286 1.46 -11.52 21.19
C VAL A 286 2.01 -10.22 21.74
N SER A 287 2.66 -10.26 22.90
CA SER A 287 3.23 -9.08 23.55
C SER A 287 4.38 -8.48 22.76
N GLY A 288 5.25 -9.31 22.17
CA GLY A 288 6.34 -8.88 21.30
C GLY A 288 5.84 -8.13 20.07
N PHE A 289 4.88 -8.71 19.33
CA PHE A 289 4.27 -8.06 18.17
C PHE A 289 3.59 -6.75 18.54
N THR A 290 2.82 -6.75 19.64
CA THR A 290 2.12 -5.54 20.13
C THR A 290 3.09 -4.43 20.47
N ARG A 291 4.18 -4.74 21.20
CA ARG A 291 5.20 -3.76 21.55
C ARG A 291 5.88 -3.20 20.30
N TRP A 292 6.17 -4.05 19.32
CA TRP A 292 6.73 -3.61 18.05
C TRP A 292 5.80 -2.63 17.30
N VAL A 293 4.50 -2.95 17.18
CA VAL A 293 3.52 -2.04 16.55
C VAL A 293 3.43 -0.70 17.30
N GLN A 294 3.36 -0.74 18.63
CA GLN A 294 3.24 0.47 19.45
C GLN A 294 4.48 1.37 19.38
N TYR A 295 5.66 0.76 19.33
CA TYR A 295 6.92 1.49 19.19
C TYR A 295 7.11 2.08 17.80
N THR A 296 6.78 1.31 16.76
CA THR A 296 7.01 1.70 15.35
C THR A 296 5.98 2.74 14.88
N PHE A 297 4.75 2.66 15.39
CA PHE A 297 3.62 3.52 15.00
C PHE A 297 2.99 4.21 16.22
N PRO A 298 3.69 5.12 16.91
CA PRO A 298 3.20 5.74 18.13
C PRO A 298 2.04 6.72 17.87
N GLN A 299 2.08 7.43 16.74
CA GLN A 299 1.17 8.53 16.41
C GLN A 299 0.13 8.17 15.32
N GLU A 300 0.11 6.92 14.86
CA GLU A 300 -0.78 6.51 13.77
C GLU A 300 -2.25 6.45 14.25
N PRO A 301 -3.16 7.29 13.70
CA PRO A 301 -4.54 7.38 14.19
C PRO A 301 -5.30 6.06 14.12
N ALA A 302 -5.13 5.29 13.04
CA ALA A 302 -5.82 4.01 12.87
C ALA A 302 -5.45 3.00 13.98
N LEU A 303 -4.17 2.96 14.36
CA LEU A 303 -3.69 2.09 15.44
C LEU A 303 -4.07 2.62 16.84
N GLN A 304 -4.19 3.93 17.03
CA GLN A 304 -4.72 4.49 18.27
C GLN A 304 -6.19 4.12 18.48
N GLN A 305 -7.01 4.21 17.44
CA GLN A 305 -8.40 3.75 17.49
C GLN A 305 -8.48 2.25 17.76
N ALA A 306 -7.65 1.45 17.08
CA ALA A 306 -7.60 0.01 17.30
C ALA A 306 -7.24 -0.36 18.74
N ARG A 307 -6.32 0.38 19.38
CA ARG A 307 -5.99 0.23 20.81
C ARG A 307 -7.19 0.50 21.71
N GLN A 308 -7.93 1.57 21.46
CA GLN A 308 -9.12 1.91 22.24
C GLN A 308 -10.21 0.84 22.12
N GLN A 309 -10.42 0.33 20.90
CA GLN A 309 -11.36 -0.77 20.64
C GLN A 309 -10.97 -2.05 21.38
N VAL A 310 -9.69 -2.43 21.34
CA VAL A 310 -9.18 -3.60 22.07
C VAL A 310 -9.31 -3.41 23.58
N LEU A 311 -9.02 -2.22 24.12
CA LEU A 311 -9.20 -1.95 25.55
C LEU A 311 -10.67 -2.12 25.97
N ALA A 312 -11.61 -1.64 25.16
CA ALA A 312 -13.04 -1.83 25.43
C ALA A 312 -13.48 -3.31 25.38
N LEU A 313 -12.79 -4.17 24.62
CA LEU A 313 -13.05 -5.61 24.65
C LEU A 313 -12.65 -6.26 25.98
N ALA A 314 -11.58 -5.77 26.62
CA ALA A 314 -11.13 -6.31 27.90
C ALA A 314 -12.18 -6.12 29.00
N ASP A 315 -12.99 -5.07 28.92
CA ASP A 315 -14.11 -4.81 29.85
C ASP A 315 -15.27 -5.82 29.67
N ALA A 316 -15.29 -6.59 28.57
CA ALA A 316 -16.34 -7.55 28.22
C ALA A 316 -15.95 -9.03 28.45
N LEU A 317 -14.74 -9.29 28.97
CA LEU A 317 -14.24 -10.61 29.39
C LEU A 317 -14.85 -11.04 30.73
#